data_AF-E4WR71-F1
#
_entry.id   AF-E4WR71-F1
#
_cell.length_a   1.000
_cell.length_b   1.000
_cell.length_c   1.000
_cell.angle_alpha   90.00
_cell.angle_beta   90.00
_cell.angle_gamma   90.00
#
_symmetry.space_group_name_H-M   'P 1'
#
loop_
_entity.id
_entity.type
_entity.pdbx_description
1 polymer ?
#
loop_
_entity_poly.entity_id
_entity_poly.type
_entity_poly.pdbx_seq_one_letter_code
_entity_poly.pdbx_strand_id
1 'polypeptide(L)'
;MITKSFLESVAGKQVAKIENLNLSNKNLGDKEIEDGKVALSELVALDTLDLSGNRLTKFPDLTFSDCRVLNITHNNLEPFSDDAKMSWTLEEIDIRGNPALNINERFKLRELVPKLKILDGEDVPENDVFFTVKKTLTKELAKLASEKFKDELTEKSGQEKFLKRARRVPAGPKSLRDFRSWLAERIAADIIESGTVAEIKSAEEEENCDLGFYKDLKRKRGMLGVPTTNTPTGKWTPLSALQCHSQHPKQTDVSLWAVEFEPDVTKNNETTHIFASCGGDALCFTNAKTGRVQSKFVEPDESLFCCSWSADPQNPLLQTESIIAVGGKFGTVYIIKPHTGKSSYNSLIELYKGVCIHRIKAIRGLGVINSVKFAFPKHPELLFIAPALNDSSKNAISGWKVSTTTAPCQKLLELHGLEGYSPVKICLPNLNSGLSSLFCSTDNGVRVWDVRGAENAQKEKRDVAAKFFHPNLPDTVIVDSIQQVDKNHMMTKVADSGVIFIWALDGVQSEIEAAKGEEYHIEPTKMLNWSNTDKVYLNCFANKGKIYAGDEDGQIWTYEPDLSHNSPEFQEPSEVIPWPIVKRTTTEQVPLKATIINDIATPASGKYLVAATNNNIVLTLKG
;
A
#
# COMPACT_ATOMS: atom_id res chain seq x y z
N MET A 1 -35.90 -21.71 23.29
CA MET A 1 -36.21 -20.51 24.09
C MET A 1 -35.10 -20.32 25.09
N ILE A 2 -34.48 -19.15 25.13
CA ILE A 2 -33.40 -18.85 26.08
C ILE A 2 -34.06 -18.66 27.46
N THR A 3 -33.92 -19.67 28.32
CA THR A 3 -34.46 -19.65 29.69
C THR A 3 -33.31 -19.80 30.68
N LYS A 4 -33.54 -19.48 31.96
CA LYS A 4 -32.57 -19.71 33.03
C LYS A 4 -32.00 -21.14 33.00
N SER A 5 -32.88 -22.14 32.96
CA SER A 5 -32.49 -23.56 32.89
C SER A 5 -31.66 -23.90 31.65
N PHE A 6 -31.95 -23.28 30.51
CA PHE A 6 -31.16 -23.44 29.29
C PHE A 6 -29.76 -22.85 29.44
N LEU A 7 -29.64 -21.64 30.01
CA LEU A 7 -28.35 -20.99 30.26
C LEU A 7 -27.49 -21.81 31.23
N GLU A 8 -28.07 -22.32 32.31
CA GLU A 8 -27.37 -23.18 33.27
C GLU A 8 -26.93 -24.50 32.64
N SER A 9 -27.77 -25.08 31.79
CA SER A 9 -27.43 -26.30 31.05
C SER A 9 -26.29 -26.08 30.05
N VAL A 10 -26.24 -24.92 29.39
CA VAL A 10 -25.18 -24.60 28.41
C VAL A 10 -23.86 -24.31 29.11
N ALA A 11 -23.87 -23.57 30.23
CA ALA A 11 -22.66 -23.18 30.94
C ALA A 11 -22.21 -24.20 32.00
N GLY A 12 -23.06 -25.16 32.37
CA GLY A 12 -22.79 -26.13 33.44
C GLY A 12 -22.66 -25.52 34.85
N LYS A 13 -23.19 -24.31 35.04
CA LYS A 13 -23.09 -23.53 36.29
C LYS A 13 -24.37 -22.71 36.51
N GLN A 14 -24.64 -22.34 37.76
CA GLN A 14 -25.74 -21.43 38.08
C GLN A 14 -25.60 -20.09 37.36
N VAL A 15 -26.71 -19.51 36.87
CA VAL A 15 -26.72 -18.30 36.02
C VAL A 15 -25.89 -17.15 36.60
N ALA A 16 -25.99 -16.92 37.92
CA ALA A 16 -25.26 -15.85 38.60
C ALA A 16 -23.72 -16.01 38.60
N LYS A 17 -23.18 -17.17 38.21
CA LYS A 17 -21.75 -17.49 38.16
C LYS A 17 -21.23 -17.70 36.74
N ILE A 18 -22.02 -17.41 35.71
CA ILE A 18 -21.63 -17.57 34.32
C ILE A 18 -20.84 -16.33 33.89
N GLU A 19 -19.53 -16.48 33.81
CA GLU A 19 -18.60 -15.45 33.30
C GLU A 19 -18.46 -15.52 31.78
N ASN A 20 -18.47 -16.73 31.22
CA ASN A 20 -18.29 -16.98 29.81
C ASN A 20 -19.46 -17.81 29.29
N LEU A 21 -20.22 -17.25 28.36
CA LEU A 21 -21.40 -17.89 27.80
C LEU A 21 -21.25 -18.06 26.28
N ASN A 22 -21.22 -19.33 25.84
CA ASN A 22 -21.17 -19.67 24.43
C ASN A 22 -22.54 -20.11 23.92
N LEU A 23 -23.17 -19.23 23.13
CA LEU A 23 -24.42 -19.45 22.41
C LEU A 23 -24.20 -19.53 20.89
N SER A 24 -22.98 -19.82 20.45
CA SER A 24 -22.67 -19.96 19.02
C SER A 24 -23.39 -21.15 18.39
N ASN A 25 -23.73 -21.02 17.10
CA ASN A 25 -24.32 -22.08 16.29
C ASN A 25 -25.58 -22.73 16.89
N LYS A 26 -26.39 -21.94 17.62
CA LYS A 26 -27.64 -22.39 18.25
C LYS A 26 -28.88 -22.05 17.43
N ASN A 27 -28.69 -21.54 16.21
CA ASN A 27 -29.75 -21.17 15.28
C ASN A 27 -30.68 -20.05 15.84
N LEU A 28 -30.13 -19.19 16.70
CA LEU A 28 -30.85 -18.10 17.36
C LEU A 28 -31.12 -16.97 16.36
N GLY A 29 -32.34 -16.42 16.36
CA GLY A 29 -32.69 -15.20 15.66
C GLY A 29 -33.00 -14.08 16.65
N ASP A 30 -33.36 -12.90 16.12
CA ASP A 30 -33.66 -11.70 16.92
C ASP A 30 -34.76 -11.97 17.96
N LYS A 31 -35.78 -12.75 17.59
CA LYS A 31 -36.90 -13.09 18.49
C LYS A 31 -36.45 -13.94 19.67
N GLU A 32 -35.60 -14.94 19.44
CA GLU A 32 -35.12 -15.79 20.53
C GLU A 32 -34.23 -15.03 21.52
N ILE A 33 -33.47 -14.02 21.04
CA ILE A 33 -32.71 -13.12 21.90
C ILE A 33 -33.65 -12.22 22.71
N GLU A 34 -34.67 -11.64 22.07
CA GLU A 34 -35.63 -10.75 22.73
C GLU A 34 -36.49 -11.50 23.78
N ASP A 35 -37.04 -12.66 23.42
CA ASP A 35 -37.78 -13.53 24.34
C ASP A 35 -36.89 -14.00 25.52
N GLY A 36 -35.57 -14.08 25.26
CA GLY A 36 -34.53 -14.47 26.22
C GLY A 36 -34.03 -13.37 27.14
N LYS A 37 -34.41 -12.11 26.89
CA LYS A 37 -33.82 -10.91 27.52
C LYS A 37 -33.84 -10.96 29.05
N VAL A 38 -34.94 -11.45 29.63
CA VAL A 38 -35.08 -11.61 31.10
C VAL A 38 -34.05 -12.60 31.64
N ALA A 39 -33.90 -13.76 31.00
CA ALA A 39 -32.93 -14.76 31.45
C ALA A 39 -31.48 -14.30 31.26
N LEU A 40 -31.19 -13.57 30.17
CA LEU A 40 -29.88 -12.97 29.91
C LEU A 40 -29.55 -11.85 30.91
N SER A 41 -30.55 -11.09 31.38
CA SER A 41 -30.38 -10.05 32.41
C SER A 41 -29.99 -10.59 33.79
N GLU A 42 -30.20 -11.88 34.07
CA GLU A 42 -29.78 -12.53 35.31
C GLU A 42 -28.28 -12.90 35.33
N LEU A 43 -27.57 -12.75 34.21
CA LEU A 43 -26.14 -13.06 34.06
C LEU A 43 -25.25 -11.96 34.67
N VAL A 44 -25.35 -11.76 35.98
CA VAL A 44 -24.67 -10.67 36.71
C VAL A 44 -23.13 -10.74 36.70
N ALA A 45 -22.55 -11.89 36.35
CA ALA A 45 -21.11 -12.10 36.29
C ALA A 45 -20.55 -12.18 34.86
N LEU A 46 -21.38 -11.92 33.84
CA LEU A 46 -21.01 -12.14 32.44
C LEU A 46 -19.89 -11.21 31.99
N ASP A 47 -18.80 -11.80 31.52
CA ASP A 47 -17.64 -11.11 30.95
C ASP A 47 -17.58 -11.31 29.43
N THR A 48 -17.80 -12.54 28.95
CA THR A 48 -17.74 -12.90 27.53
C THR A 48 -19.01 -13.57 27.05
N LEU A 49 -19.54 -13.06 25.93
CA LEU A 49 -20.70 -13.62 25.24
C LEU A 49 -20.36 -13.94 23.79
N ASP A 50 -20.55 -15.21 23.39
CA ASP A 50 -20.39 -15.66 22.01
C ASP A 50 -21.75 -15.99 21.39
N LEU A 51 -22.16 -15.19 20.41
CA LEU A 51 -23.36 -15.32 19.59
C LEU A 51 -23.03 -15.65 18.13
N SER A 52 -21.82 -16.11 17.84
CA SER A 52 -21.39 -16.36 16.46
C SER A 52 -22.16 -17.49 15.76
N GLY A 53 -22.23 -17.44 14.42
CA GLY A 53 -22.86 -18.51 13.64
C GLY A 53 -24.36 -18.68 13.89
N ASN A 54 -25.06 -17.58 14.17
CA ASN A 54 -26.51 -17.56 14.37
C ASN A 54 -27.21 -16.82 13.20
N ARG A 55 -28.49 -16.49 13.34
CA ARG A 55 -29.32 -15.84 12.32
C ARG A 55 -29.77 -14.44 12.76
N LEU A 56 -28.91 -13.75 13.49
CA LEU A 56 -29.23 -12.40 13.99
C LEU A 56 -29.20 -11.41 12.83
N THR A 57 -30.24 -10.58 12.75
CA THR A 57 -30.34 -9.48 11.79
C THR A 57 -30.15 -8.12 12.47
N LYS A 58 -30.25 -8.07 13.79
CA LYS A 58 -30.03 -6.85 14.59
C LYS A 58 -28.97 -7.07 15.66
N PHE A 59 -28.28 -5.98 15.98
CA PHE A 59 -27.38 -5.96 17.13
C PHE A 59 -28.17 -6.18 18.43
N PRO A 60 -27.73 -7.09 19.31
CA PRO A 60 -28.44 -7.39 20.55
C PRO A 60 -28.32 -6.21 21.52
N ASP A 61 -29.41 -5.93 22.24
CA ASP A 61 -29.39 -4.96 23.31
C ASP A 61 -28.76 -5.58 24.57
N LEU A 62 -27.46 -5.33 24.80
CA LEU A 62 -26.72 -5.84 25.95
C LEU A 62 -26.72 -4.90 27.17
N THR A 63 -27.60 -3.89 27.21
CA THR A 63 -27.65 -2.94 28.33
C THR A 63 -27.96 -3.57 29.70
N PHE A 64 -28.41 -4.82 29.72
CA PHE A 64 -28.70 -5.59 30.92
C PHE A 64 -27.46 -6.27 31.56
N SER A 65 -26.28 -6.18 30.95
CA SER A 65 -25.06 -6.85 31.42
C SER A 65 -23.83 -5.98 31.28
N ASP A 66 -22.88 -6.10 32.21
CA ASP A 66 -21.55 -5.49 32.10
C ASP A 66 -20.60 -6.32 31.22
N CYS A 67 -21.15 -6.98 30.20
CA CYS A 67 -20.40 -7.82 29.28
C CYS A 67 -19.25 -7.01 28.66
N ARG A 68 -18.05 -7.58 28.70
CA ARG A 68 -16.81 -6.93 28.23
C ARG A 68 -16.46 -7.36 26.81
N VAL A 69 -16.72 -8.61 26.47
CA VAL A 69 -16.36 -9.22 25.17
C VAL A 69 -17.59 -9.78 24.48
N LEU A 70 -17.84 -9.35 23.23
CA LEU A 70 -18.94 -9.85 22.41
C LEU A 70 -18.43 -10.38 21.06
N ASN A 71 -18.59 -11.68 20.83
CA ASN A 71 -18.43 -12.26 19.50
C ASN A 71 -19.82 -12.40 18.85
N ILE A 72 -20.06 -11.70 17.74
CA ILE A 72 -21.29 -11.83 16.94
C ILE A 72 -20.96 -12.11 15.47
N THR A 73 -19.84 -12.79 15.23
CA THR A 73 -19.38 -13.12 13.89
C THR A 73 -20.34 -14.06 13.15
N HIS A 74 -20.29 -14.07 11.83
CA HIS A 74 -21.05 -15.01 10.99
C HIS A 74 -22.56 -15.00 11.29
N ASN A 75 -23.14 -13.80 11.31
CA ASN A 75 -24.59 -13.56 11.39
C ASN A 75 -25.04 -12.79 10.12
N ASN A 76 -26.25 -12.22 10.13
CA ASN A 76 -26.77 -11.41 9.02
C ASN A 76 -27.15 -9.99 9.48
N LEU A 77 -26.30 -9.38 10.31
CA LEU A 77 -26.57 -8.06 10.90
C LEU A 77 -26.74 -6.97 9.83
N GLU A 78 -27.81 -6.19 9.97
CA GLU A 78 -28.07 -5.01 9.14
C GLU A 78 -27.31 -3.76 9.68
N PRO A 79 -26.99 -2.78 8.81
CA PRO A 79 -26.38 -1.52 9.23
C PRO A 79 -27.20 -0.79 10.30
N PHE A 80 -26.51 -0.06 11.19
CA PHE A 80 -27.18 0.77 12.20
C PHE A 80 -28.17 1.76 11.56
N SER A 81 -29.40 1.77 12.08
CA SER A 81 -30.36 2.84 11.83
C SER A 81 -29.84 4.17 12.36
N ASP A 82 -30.24 5.28 11.74
CA ASP A 82 -29.74 6.61 12.08
C ASP A 82 -30.03 7.00 13.55
N ASP A 83 -31.11 6.49 14.13
CA ASP A 83 -31.53 6.74 15.52
C ASP A 83 -30.94 5.77 16.55
N ALA A 84 -29.93 4.96 16.20
CA ALA A 84 -29.33 4.00 17.12
C ALA A 84 -28.74 4.71 18.36
N LYS A 85 -29.32 4.42 19.53
CA LYS A 85 -28.77 4.75 20.85
C LYS A 85 -28.48 3.45 21.55
N MET A 86 -27.19 3.14 21.69
CA MET A 86 -26.70 1.99 22.44
C MET A 86 -25.68 2.51 23.45
N SER A 87 -25.75 1.98 24.67
CA SER A 87 -24.81 2.31 25.76
C SER A 87 -24.13 1.03 26.23
N TRP A 88 -23.41 0.39 25.32
CA TRP A 88 -22.66 -0.82 25.67
C TRP A 88 -21.42 -0.45 26.48
N THR A 89 -21.09 -1.31 27.44
CA THR A 89 -19.88 -1.23 28.26
C THR A 89 -18.74 -2.11 27.74
N LEU A 90 -18.92 -2.71 26.55
CA LEU A 90 -17.97 -3.59 25.88
C LEU A 90 -16.59 -2.94 25.71
N GLU A 91 -15.56 -3.76 25.88
CA GLU A 91 -14.18 -3.44 25.49
C GLU A 91 -13.76 -4.16 24.21
N GLU A 92 -14.39 -5.28 23.88
CA GLU A 92 -14.11 -6.05 22.67
C GLU A 92 -15.39 -6.45 21.95
N ILE A 93 -15.42 -6.24 20.63
CA ILE A 93 -16.50 -6.74 19.77
C ILE A 93 -15.96 -7.28 18.45
N ASP A 94 -16.47 -8.42 18.00
CA ASP A 94 -16.16 -8.98 16.69
C ASP A 94 -17.43 -9.15 15.86
N ILE A 95 -17.50 -8.44 14.74
CA ILE A 95 -18.65 -8.43 13.82
C ILE A 95 -18.28 -9.01 12.44
N ARG A 96 -17.12 -9.65 12.29
CA ARG A 96 -16.68 -10.28 11.02
C ARG A 96 -17.68 -11.31 10.51
N GLY A 97 -17.79 -11.47 9.20
CA GLY A 97 -18.75 -12.41 8.60
C GLY A 97 -20.21 -11.94 8.63
N ASN A 98 -20.47 -10.65 8.84
CA ASN A 98 -21.78 -10.01 8.64
C ASN A 98 -21.76 -9.18 7.32
N PRO A 99 -22.30 -9.71 6.20
CA PRO A 99 -22.04 -9.15 4.86
C PRO A 99 -22.57 -7.74 4.60
N ALA A 100 -23.64 -7.32 5.30
CA ALA A 100 -24.22 -6.01 5.12
C ALA A 100 -23.46 -4.88 5.85
N LEU A 101 -22.53 -5.22 6.76
CA LEU A 101 -21.76 -4.25 7.54
C LEU A 101 -20.48 -3.84 6.82
N ASN A 102 -20.35 -2.55 6.51
CA ASN A 102 -19.16 -2.02 5.86
C ASN A 102 -18.27 -1.26 6.85
N ILE A 103 -17.31 -0.48 6.33
CA ILE A 103 -16.39 0.29 7.17
C ILE A 103 -17.13 1.36 7.99
N ASN A 104 -18.22 1.96 7.48
CA ASN A 104 -18.97 2.99 8.20
C ASN A 104 -19.57 2.45 9.51
N GLU A 105 -20.07 1.22 9.53
CA GLU A 105 -20.65 0.59 10.73
C GLU A 105 -19.59 0.36 11.81
N ARG A 106 -18.35 0.05 11.42
CA ARG A 106 -17.20 -0.07 12.33
C ARG A 106 -16.84 1.26 12.99
N PHE A 107 -16.89 2.36 12.22
CA PHE A 107 -16.69 3.70 12.78
C PHE A 107 -17.87 4.14 13.66
N LYS A 108 -19.12 3.78 13.31
CA LYS A 108 -20.30 4.02 14.17
C LYS A 108 -20.18 3.27 15.51
N LEU A 109 -19.73 2.01 15.49
CA LEU A 109 -19.49 1.22 16.71
C LEU A 109 -18.55 1.91 17.69
N ARG A 110 -17.47 2.52 17.20
CA ARG A 110 -16.51 3.26 18.04
C ARG A 110 -17.11 4.50 18.71
N GLU A 111 -18.14 5.10 18.12
CA GLU A 111 -18.90 6.20 18.74
C GLU A 111 -19.93 5.67 19.75
N LEU A 112 -20.59 4.56 19.42
CA LEU A 112 -21.64 3.95 20.27
C LEU A 112 -21.06 3.18 21.47
N VAL A 113 -19.79 2.81 21.42
CA VAL A 113 -19.10 2.03 22.45
C VAL A 113 -17.81 2.75 22.88
N PRO A 114 -17.89 3.73 23.80
CA PRO A 114 -16.75 4.59 24.14
C PRO A 114 -15.56 3.87 24.79
N LYS A 115 -15.79 2.69 25.39
CA LYS A 115 -14.76 1.87 26.04
C LYS A 115 -14.15 0.82 25.12
N LEU A 116 -14.51 0.82 23.83
CA LEU A 116 -14.07 -0.19 22.89
C LEU A 116 -12.55 -0.10 22.64
N LYS A 117 -11.84 -1.18 22.98
CA LYS A 117 -10.40 -1.34 22.82
C LYS A 117 -10.05 -2.24 21.65
N ILE A 118 -10.89 -3.24 21.34
CA ILE A 118 -10.64 -4.22 20.27
C ILE A 118 -11.89 -4.34 19.38
N LEU A 119 -11.72 -4.25 18.07
CA LEU A 119 -12.77 -4.40 17.07
C LEU A 119 -12.31 -5.36 15.97
N ASP A 120 -13.10 -6.41 15.69
CA ASP A 120 -12.79 -7.43 14.67
C ASP A 120 -11.45 -8.15 14.90
N GLY A 121 -11.01 -8.22 16.17
CA GLY A 121 -9.73 -8.80 16.59
C GLY A 121 -8.52 -7.87 16.46
N GLU A 122 -8.73 -6.60 16.14
CA GLU A 122 -7.69 -5.57 16.00
C GLU A 122 -7.85 -4.47 17.06
N ASP A 123 -6.75 -3.89 17.53
CA ASP A 123 -6.81 -2.77 18.48
C ASP A 123 -7.49 -1.55 17.84
N VAL A 124 -8.38 -0.92 18.59
CA VAL A 124 -8.99 0.37 18.23
C VAL A 124 -7.98 1.47 18.56
N PRO A 125 -7.40 2.15 17.55
CA PRO A 125 -6.41 3.18 17.81
C PRO A 125 -7.05 4.42 18.47
N GLU A 126 -6.42 4.92 19.53
CA GLU A 126 -6.88 6.11 20.26
C GLU A 126 -6.83 7.39 19.39
N ASN A 127 -5.90 7.45 18.43
CA ASN A 127 -5.64 8.62 17.60
C ASN A 127 -5.52 8.25 16.12
N ASP A 128 -6.64 8.21 15.40
CA ASP A 128 -6.69 7.85 13.98
C ASP A 128 -7.72 8.69 13.19
N VAL A 129 -8.19 8.17 12.05
CA VAL A 129 -9.19 8.82 11.19
C VAL A 129 -10.50 9.10 11.93
N PHE A 130 -10.94 8.23 12.85
CA PHE A 130 -12.16 8.46 13.63
C PHE A 130 -12.01 9.69 14.51
N PHE A 131 -10.92 9.75 15.30
CA PHE A 131 -10.64 10.88 16.18
C PHE A 131 -10.48 12.17 15.38
N THR A 132 -9.77 12.12 14.26
CA THR A 132 -9.57 13.28 13.38
C THR A 132 -10.89 13.78 12.81
N VAL A 133 -11.73 12.88 12.28
CA VAL A 133 -13.05 13.21 11.74
C VAL A 133 -13.95 13.79 12.83
N LYS A 134 -14.01 13.15 14.00
CA LYS A 134 -14.80 13.62 15.16
C LYS A 134 -14.35 15.00 15.59
N LYS A 135 -13.06 15.21 15.86
CA LYS A 135 -12.49 16.50 16.25
C LYS A 135 -12.73 17.60 15.21
N THR A 136 -12.52 17.30 13.93
CA THR A 136 -12.77 18.26 12.85
C THR A 136 -14.26 18.61 12.75
N LEU A 137 -15.16 17.63 12.79
CA LEU A 137 -16.60 17.88 12.75
C LEU A 137 -17.05 18.70 13.96
N THR A 138 -16.62 18.34 15.17
CA THR A 138 -16.93 19.11 16.39
C THR A 138 -16.49 20.56 16.25
N LYS A 139 -15.24 20.80 15.81
CA LYS A 139 -14.71 22.15 15.63
C LYS A 139 -15.47 22.95 14.56
N GLU A 140 -15.66 22.37 13.38
CA GLU A 140 -16.30 23.06 12.26
C GLU A 140 -17.79 23.30 12.50
N LEU A 141 -18.48 22.38 13.18
CA LEU A 141 -19.89 22.55 13.56
C LEU A 141 -20.07 23.59 14.66
N ALA A 142 -19.19 23.61 15.67
CA ALA A 142 -19.19 24.66 16.69
C ALA A 142 -18.95 26.05 16.08
N LYS A 143 -18.02 26.14 15.13
CA LYS A 143 -17.76 27.37 14.36
C LYS A 143 -18.98 27.76 13.51
N LEU A 144 -19.56 26.81 12.78
CA LEU A 144 -20.73 27.04 11.94
C LEU A 144 -21.93 27.52 12.78
N ALA A 145 -22.14 26.91 13.94
CA ALA A 145 -23.17 27.29 14.89
C ALA A 145 -22.97 28.73 15.39
N SER A 146 -21.78 29.08 15.86
CA SER A 146 -21.48 30.42 16.41
C SER A 146 -21.42 31.54 15.39
N GLU A 147 -20.94 31.28 14.17
CA GLU A 147 -20.74 32.33 13.16
C GLU A 147 -21.95 32.53 12.24
N LYS A 148 -22.70 31.46 11.95
CA LYS A 148 -23.74 31.50 10.90
C LYS A 148 -25.15 31.18 11.38
N PHE A 149 -25.30 30.50 12.51
CA PHE A 149 -26.61 30.05 12.99
C PHE A 149 -26.93 30.53 14.42
N LYS A 150 -26.08 31.39 15.02
CA LYS A 150 -26.14 31.77 16.43
C LYS A 150 -27.53 32.21 16.89
N ASP A 151 -28.19 33.05 16.10
CA ASP A 151 -29.51 33.59 16.43
C ASP A 151 -30.66 32.68 15.92
N GLU A 152 -30.41 31.91 14.85
CA GLU A 152 -31.38 30.98 14.25
C GLU A 152 -31.55 29.65 15.04
N LEU A 153 -30.57 29.23 15.85
CA LEU A 153 -30.63 27.97 16.62
C LEU A 153 -31.71 27.96 17.72
N THR A 154 -32.26 29.13 18.07
CA THR A 154 -33.38 29.26 19.02
C THR A 154 -34.73 28.88 18.41
N GLU A 155 -34.84 28.84 17.08
CA GLU A 155 -36.05 28.51 16.34
C GLU A 155 -35.95 27.14 15.67
N LYS A 156 -37.04 26.34 15.69
CA LYS A 156 -37.08 25.02 15.04
C LYS A 156 -36.66 25.06 13.56
N SER A 157 -37.06 26.11 12.83
CA SER A 157 -36.69 26.31 11.43
C SER A 157 -35.17 26.47 11.24
N GLY A 158 -34.51 27.20 12.14
CA GLY A 158 -33.05 27.36 12.11
C GLY A 158 -32.30 26.09 12.52
N GLN A 159 -32.82 25.34 13.49
CA GLN A 159 -32.30 24.02 13.88
C GLN A 159 -32.32 23.03 12.72
N GLU A 160 -33.43 22.95 11.98
CA GLU A 160 -33.55 22.08 10.79
C GLU A 160 -32.57 22.48 9.66
N LYS A 161 -32.42 23.78 9.41
CA LYS A 161 -31.42 24.29 8.44
C LYS A 161 -29.99 23.96 8.87
N PHE A 162 -29.69 24.10 10.17
CA PHE A 162 -28.38 23.78 10.73
C PHE A 162 -28.06 22.30 10.57
N LEU A 163 -28.98 21.39 10.93
CA LEU A 163 -28.83 19.95 10.73
C LEU A 163 -28.59 19.59 9.26
N LYS A 164 -29.36 20.18 8.33
CA LYS A 164 -29.17 19.99 6.89
C LYS A 164 -27.81 20.47 6.40
N ARG A 165 -27.27 21.55 6.99
CA ARG A 165 -25.96 22.09 6.66
C ARG A 165 -24.82 21.28 7.29
N ALA A 166 -25.03 20.73 8.49
CA ALA A 166 -24.10 19.90 9.24
C ALA A 166 -23.73 18.63 8.48
N ARG A 167 -24.72 17.93 7.92
CA ARG A 167 -24.53 16.74 7.04
C ARG A 167 -23.60 16.99 5.85
N ARG A 168 -23.45 18.25 5.43
CA ARG A 168 -22.66 18.68 4.28
C ARG A 168 -21.30 19.26 4.66
N VAL A 169 -20.92 19.23 5.94
CA VAL A 169 -19.60 19.68 6.39
C VAL A 169 -18.56 18.64 5.95
N PRO A 170 -17.57 19.02 5.14
CA PRO A 170 -16.53 18.10 4.73
C PRO A 170 -15.57 17.85 5.90
N ALA A 171 -15.43 16.60 6.30
CA ALA A 171 -14.38 16.13 7.19
C ALA A 171 -13.89 14.76 6.69
N GLY A 172 -12.59 14.48 6.66
CA GLY A 172 -12.06 13.14 6.30
C GLY A 172 -12.45 12.54 4.93
N PRO A 173 -12.18 11.23 4.73
CA PRO A 173 -12.27 10.53 3.43
C PRO A 173 -13.69 10.36 2.89
N LYS A 174 -13.83 10.29 1.55
CA LYS A 174 -15.14 10.15 0.88
C LYS A 174 -15.86 8.82 1.17
N SER A 175 -15.09 7.75 1.39
CA SER A 175 -15.59 6.42 1.76
C SER A 175 -16.37 6.39 3.07
N LEU A 176 -16.10 7.35 3.97
CA LEU A 176 -16.79 7.50 5.25
C LEU A 176 -18.00 8.46 5.18
N ARG A 177 -18.57 8.70 3.99
CA ARG A 177 -19.68 9.68 3.84
C ARG A 177 -20.84 9.40 4.79
N ASP A 178 -21.22 8.15 4.93
CA ASP A 178 -22.43 7.79 5.66
C ASP A 178 -22.18 7.88 7.17
N PHE A 179 -21.00 7.43 7.65
CA PHE A 179 -20.54 7.68 9.02
C PHE A 179 -20.43 9.18 9.35
N ARG A 180 -19.90 9.99 8.43
CA ARG A 180 -19.71 11.43 8.65
C ARG A 180 -21.01 12.19 8.72
N SER A 181 -21.95 11.90 7.82
CA SER A 181 -23.28 12.50 7.88
C SER A 181 -23.94 12.17 9.21
N TRP A 182 -23.89 10.89 9.59
CA TRP A 182 -24.44 10.41 10.85
C TRP A 182 -23.79 11.06 12.08
N LEU A 183 -22.46 11.13 12.14
CA LEU A 183 -21.73 11.75 13.26
C LEU A 183 -21.96 13.26 13.32
N ALA A 184 -21.99 13.94 12.16
CA ALA A 184 -22.25 15.38 12.09
C ALA A 184 -23.66 15.73 12.59
N GLU A 185 -24.64 14.88 12.31
CA GLU A 185 -26.01 15.04 12.83
C GLU A 185 -26.06 14.90 14.34
N ARG A 186 -25.36 13.91 14.92
CA ARG A 186 -25.29 13.74 16.38
C ARG A 186 -24.64 14.93 17.06
N ILE A 187 -23.45 15.34 16.60
CA ILE A 187 -22.75 16.50 17.15
C ILE A 187 -23.61 17.77 17.01
N ALA A 188 -24.29 17.94 15.89
CA ALA A 188 -25.19 19.08 15.69
C ALA A 188 -26.41 19.04 16.61
N ALA A 189 -26.98 17.86 16.86
CA ALA A 189 -28.05 17.68 17.83
C ALA A 189 -27.58 18.00 19.25
N ASP A 190 -26.38 17.55 19.65
CA ASP A 190 -25.78 17.88 20.95
C ASP A 190 -25.56 19.39 21.12
N ILE A 191 -25.15 20.09 20.05
CA ILE A 191 -25.00 21.55 20.04
C ILE A 191 -26.36 22.26 20.18
N ILE A 192 -27.42 21.73 19.55
CA ILE A 192 -28.78 22.27 19.67
C ILE A 192 -29.31 22.09 21.10
N GLU A 193 -29.09 20.91 21.69
CA GLU A 193 -29.57 20.57 23.03
C GLU A 193 -28.81 21.33 24.15
N SER A 194 -27.50 21.55 23.99
CA SER A 194 -26.65 22.25 24.98
C SER A 194 -26.77 23.78 24.97
N GLY A 195 -27.34 24.38 23.91
CA GLY A 195 -27.70 25.81 23.87
C GLY A 195 -26.55 26.83 23.99
N THR A 196 -25.29 26.40 24.09
CA THR A 196 -24.12 27.30 24.17
C THR A 196 -22.92 26.73 23.40
N VAL A 197 -22.24 27.58 22.62
CA VAL A 197 -20.96 27.25 21.95
C VAL A 197 -19.77 27.32 22.93
N ALA A 198 -20.04 27.55 24.22
CA ALA A 198 -19.04 27.97 25.20
C ALA A 198 -18.33 26.81 25.91
N GLU A 199 -18.92 25.62 26.01
CA GLU A 199 -18.31 24.50 26.77
C GLU A 199 -17.24 23.71 26.01
N ILE A 200 -16.97 24.03 24.74
CA ILE A 200 -15.85 23.40 24.00
C ILE A 200 -14.49 24.07 24.36
N LYS A 201 -14.51 25.27 24.98
CA LYS A 201 -13.29 25.99 25.38
C LYS A 201 -12.69 25.53 26.71
N SER A 202 -13.44 24.84 27.57
CA SER A 202 -12.96 24.41 28.90
C SER A 202 -12.09 23.14 28.86
N ALA A 203 -12.01 22.43 27.73
CA ALA A 203 -11.08 21.31 27.56
C ALA A 203 -9.65 21.75 27.16
N GLU A 204 -9.39 23.06 27.03
CA GLU A 204 -8.08 23.60 26.65
C GLU A 204 -7.18 23.99 27.85
N GLU A 205 -7.64 23.86 29.10
CA GLU A 205 -6.88 24.39 30.26
C GLU A 205 -6.42 23.39 31.34
N GLU A 206 -6.78 22.11 31.29
CA GLU A 206 -6.24 21.11 32.25
C GLU A 206 -5.73 19.84 31.57
N GLU A 207 -4.62 19.97 30.85
CA GLU A 207 -3.51 19.00 30.92
C GLU A 207 -2.23 19.69 30.46
N ASN A 208 -1.77 20.59 31.33
CA ASN A 208 -0.44 21.16 31.29
C ASN A 208 0.58 20.08 31.68
N CYS A 209 0.81 19.12 30.80
CA CYS A 209 1.97 18.24 30.89
C CYS A 209 3.17 18.96 30.27
N ASP A 210 3.82 19.77 31.12
CA ASP A 210 5.22 20.18 31.08
C ASP A 210 5.91 20.17 29.70
N LEU A 211 5.84 21.32 29.04
CA LEU A 211 6.61 21.68 27.84
C LEU A 211 8.14 21.73 28.06
N GLY A 212 8.65 21.25 29.20
CA GLY A 212 10.06 20.99 29.48
C GLY A 212 10.67 19.82 28.69
N PHE A 213 9.87 18.87 28.18
CA PHE A 213 10.40 17.68 27.48
C PHE A 213 10.91 17.93 26.05
N TYR A 214 10.62 19.10 25.47
CA TYR A 214 11.00 19.46 24.09
C TYR A 214 12.37 20.15 23.95
N LYS A 215 13.05 20.46 25.07
CA LYS A 215 14.42 21.01 25.02
C LYS A 215 15.49 19.92 24.92
N ASP A 216 15.19 18.69 25.33
CA ASP A 216 16.13 17.56 25.31
C ASP A 216 15.96 16.58 24.13
N LEU A 217 14.97 16.80 23.25
CA LEU A 217 14.81 16.08 21.98
C LEU A 217 15.82 16.50 20.89
N LYS A 218 16.88 17.23 21.25
CA LYS A 218 17.93 17.73 20.35
C LYS A 218 18.96 16.70 19.86
N ARG A 219 18.77 15.39 20.08
CA ARG A 219 19.64 14.37 19.47
C ARG A 219 18.83 13.18 18.93
N LYS A 220 18.90 13.01 17.61
CA LYS A 220 18.57 11.79 16.81
C LYS A 220 17.07 11.42 16.75
N ARG A 221 16.34 11.95 15.76
CA ARG A 221 15.08 11.35 15.25
C ARG A 221 15.33 10.66 13.90
N GLY A 222 14.81 9.44 13.75
CA GLY A 222 14.64 8.75 12.45
C GLY A 222 15.64 7.65 12.07
N MET A 223 16.56 7.25 12.95
CA MET A 223 17.38 6.06 12.73
C MET A 223 16.78 4.88 13.50
N LEU A 224 16.44 3.78 12.82
CA LEU A 224 16.68 2.46 13.42
C LEU A 224 18.20 2.36 13.63
N GLY A 225 18.66 1.67 14.68
CA GLY A 225 20.06 1.73 15.11
C GLY A 225 21.05 1.45 13.96
N VAL A 226 22.31 1.86 14.13
CA VAL A 226 23.37 1.29 13.29
C VAL A 226 23.26 -0.23 13.47
N PRO A 227 23.11 -1.02 12.38
CA PRO A 227 23.14 -2.48 12.49
C PRO A 227 24.37 -2.85 13.29
N THR A 228 24.18 -3.53 14.43
CA THR A 228 25.29 -3.85 15.33
C THR A 228 26.24 -4.76 14.57
N THR A 229 27.42 -4.24 14.23
CA THR A 229 28.51 -5.02 13.66
C THR A 229 28.79 -6.21 14.57
N ASN A 230 28.67 -7.43 14.05
CA ASN A 230 29.64 -8.52 14.23
C ASN A 230 29.27 -9.82 13.50
N THR A 231 28.75 -9.70 12.28
CA THR A 231 29.07 -10.72 11.27
C THR A 231 29.21 -10.00 9.93
N PRO A 232 30.43 -9.70 9.47
CA PRO A 232 30.62 -9.35 8.06
C PRO A 232 30.16 -10.56 7.24
N THR A 233 29.00 -10.45 6.63
CA THR A 233 28.54 -11.42 5.64
C THR A 233 29.16 -10.99 4.32
N GLY A 234 30.44 -11.36 4.16
CA GLY A 234 31.24 -11.12 2.97
C GLY A 234 31.42 -9.65 2.60
N LYS A 235 31.15 -9.31 1.33
CA LYS A 235 31.53 -8.02 0.72
C LYS A 235 30.66 -6.85 1.20
N TRP A 236 29.44 -7.14 1.67
CA TRP A 236 28.44 -6.11 1.93
C TRP A 236 28.31 -5.78 3.41
N THR A 237 28.27 -4.48 3.70
CA THR A 237 28.12 -3.94 5.05
C THR A 237 26.80 -3.18 5.20
N PRO A 238 25.95 -3.54 6.17
CA PRO A 238 24.74 -2.79 6.45
C PRO A 238 25.02 -1.33 6.83
N LEU A 239 24.44 -0.40 6.08
CA LEU A 239 24.65 1.05 6.25
C LEU A 239 23.48 1.74 6.94
N SER A 240 22.24 1.44 6.53
CA SER A 240 21.03 2.00 7.14
C SER A 240 19.83 1.09 6.95
N ALA A 241 18.93 1.07 7.93
CA ALA A 241 17.59 0.51 7.81
C ALA A 241 16.57 1.61 8.13
N LEU A 242 15.68 1.93 7.19
CA LEU A 242 14.76 3.06 7.31
C LEU A 242 13.31 2.60 7.24
N GLN A 243 12.50 3.12 8.17
CA GLN A 243 11.05 2.95 8.17
C GLN A 243 10.40 4.31 7.89
N CYS A 244 10.15 4.59 6.61
CA CYS A 244 9.77 5.93 6.15
C CYS A 244 8.43 6.00 5.38
N HIS A 245 7.75 4.88 5.15
CA HIS A 245 6.50 4.83 4.38
C HIS A 245 5.22 4.83 5.21
N SER A 246 5.32 5.03 6.52
CA SER A 246 4.17 5.20 7.41
C SER A 246 4.14 6.59 8.04
N GLN A 247 2.96 7.01 8.48
CA GLN A 247 2.80 8.23 9.30
C GLN A 247 3.26 7.99 10.74
N HIS A 248 3.19 6.74 11.21
CA HIS A 248 3.61 6.33 12.54
C HIS A 248 4.83 5.40 12.49
N PRO A 249 5.91 5.68 13.26
CA PRO A 249 7.07 4.80 13.36
C PRO A 249 6.75 3.37 13.85
N LYS A 250 5.55 3.16 14.44
CA LYS A 250 5.09 1.85 14.91
C LYS A 250 4.33 1.05 13.85
N GLN A 251 3.98 1.63 12.71
CA GLN A 251 3.22 0.95 11.65
C GLN A 251 4.16 0.14 10.74
N THR A 252 4.02 -1.18 10.80
CA THR A 252 4.96 -2.16 10.20
C THR A 252 4.34 -3.00 9.09
N ASP A 253 3.03 -2.92 8.98
CA ASP A 253 2.12 -3.55 8.01
C ASP A 253 2.18 -2.91 6.61
N VAL A 254 3.04 -1.92 6.40
CA VAL A 254 3.22 -1.29 5.08
C VAL A 254 4.27 -2.05 4.28
N SER A 255 3.85 -2.74 3.22
CA SER A 255 4.76 -3.33 2.24
C SER A 255 5.30 -2.28 1.28
N LEU A 256 6.61 -2.34 1.05
CA LEU A 256 7.32 -1.55 0.05
C LEU A 256 7.45 -2.40 -1.21
N TRP A 257 7.06 -1.84 -2.35
CA TRP A 257 6.85 -2.63 -3.56
C TRP A 257 7.84 -2.33 -4.69
N ALA A 258 8.39 -1.12 -4.73
CA ALA A 258 9.40 -0.77 -5.72
C ALA A 258 10.51 0.10 -5.13
N VAL A 259 11.72 -0.09 -5.66
CA VAL A 259 12.88 0.76 -5.42
C VAL A 259 13.65 0.99 -6.71
N GLU A 260 13.99 2.25 -7.02
CA GLU A 260 14.77 2.58 -8.22
C GLU A 260 15.68 3.79 -7.94
N PHE A 261 16.94 3.68 -8.38
CA PHE A 261 17.91 4.79 -8.28
C PHE A 261 17.59 5.89 -9.30
N GLU A 262 17.74 7.13 -8.86
CA GLU A 262 17.59 8.30 -9.72
C GLU A 262 18.69 8.31 -10.80
N PRO A 263 18.36 8.48 -12.08
CA PRO A 263 19.33 8.60 -13.15
C PRO A 263 20.13 9.91 -13.02
N ASP A 264 21.44 9.86 -13.30
CA ASP A 264 22.21 11.07 -13.52
C ASP A 264 21.86 11.60 -14.92
N VAL A 265 20.91 12.52 -14.98
CA VAL A 265 20.42 13.12 -16.23
C VAL A 265 21.51 13.86 -17.03
N THR A 266 22.67 14.13 -16.42
CA THR A 266 23.83 14.72 -17.09
C THR A 266 24.82 13.69 -17.63
N LYS A 267 24.71 12.43 -17.22
CA LYS A 267 25.62 11.34 -17.59
C LYS A 267 24.85 10.10 -18.01
N ASN A 268 24.94 9.79 -19.30
CA ASN A 268 24.27 8.63 -19.85
C ASN A 268 24.65 7.33 -19.13
N ASN A 269 23.65 6.51 -18.78
CA ASN A 269 23.79 5.24 -18.06
C ASN A 269 24.41 5.32 -16.67
N GLU A 270 24.49 6.49 -16.06
CA GLU A 270 24.90 6.66 -14.66
C GLU A 270 23.69 7.02 -13.78
N THR A 271 23.83 6.81 -12.48
CA THR A 271 22.81 7.13 -11.48
C THR A 271 23.40 8.00 -10.38
N THR A 272 22.56 8.77 -9.70
CA THR A 272 22.97 9.53 -8.52
C THR A 272 23.08 8.60 -7.30
N HIS A 273 23.25 9.19 -6.11
CA HIS A 273 23.18 8.47 -4.83
C HIS A 273 21.77 8.46 -4.24
N ILE A 274 20.79 9.02 -4.95
CA ILE A 274 19.40 9.14 -4.52
C ILE A 274 18.64 7.97 -5.11
N PHE A 275 17.78 7.35 -4.32
CA PHE A 275 16.82 6.36 -4.79
C PHE A 275 15.42 6.73 -4.33
N ALA A 276 14.43 6.36 -5.13
CA ALA A 276 13.04 6.33 -4.74
C ALA A 276 12.68 4.95 -4.21
N SER A 277 11.90 4.91 -3.13
CA SER A 277 11.17 3.73 -2.68
C SER A 277 9.69 4.07 -2.64
N CYS A 278 8.80 3.14 -3.00
CA CYS A 278 7.34 3.33 -2.88
C CYS A 278 6.65 2.18 -2.12
N GLY A 279 5.59 2.52 -1.41
CA GLY A 279 4.81 1.59 -0.58
C GLY A 279 3.82 2.35 0.30
N GLY A 280 2.66 1.75 0.54
CA GLY A 280 1.54 2.44 1.21
C GLY A 280 1.16 3.73 0.48
N ASP A 281 0.91 4.80 1.24
CA ASP A 281 0.50 6.10 0.73
C ASP A 281 1.69 6.98 0.28
N ALA A 282 2.91 6.43 0.25
CA ALA A 282 4.14 7.23 0.23
C ALA A 282 5.15 6.82 -0.85
N LEU A 283 5.81 7.83 -1.40
CA LEU A 283 7.02 7.74 -2.22
C LEU A 283 8.13 8.54 -1.50
N CYS A 284 9.21 7.87 -1.10
CA CYS A 284 10.31 8.49 -0.38
C CYS A 284 11.56 8.57 -1.25
N PHE A 285 12.23 9.72 -1.23
CA PHE A 285 13.50 9.95 -1.92
C PHE A 285 14.63 9.95 -0.89
N THR A 286 15.53 8.98 -0.98
CA THR A 286 16.53 8.72 0.05
C THR A 286 17.93 8.75 -0.54
N ASN A 287 18.85 9.39 0.17
CA ASN A 287 20.26 9.40 -0.21
C ASN A 287 20.98 8.17 0.40
N ALA A 288 21.35 7.20 -0.44
CA ALA A 288 21.99 5.94 -0.03
C ALA A 288 23.31 6.15 0.74
N LYS A 289 24.09 7.18 0.41
CA LYS A 289 25.37 7.47 1.08
C LYS A 289 25.18 7.89 2.54
N THR A 290 24.10 8.61 2.82
CA THR A 290 23.85 9.22 4.14
C THR A 290 22.76 8.51 4.94
N GLY A 291 21.96 7.65 4.31
CA GLY A 291 20.80 7.01 4.92
C GLY A 291 19.72 8.02 5.32
N ARG A 292 19.59 9.14 4.61
CA ARG A 292 18.63 10.21 4.94
C ARG A 292 17.59 10.38 3.84
N VAL A 293 16.32 10.46 4.26
CA VAL A 293 15.20 10.86 3.40
C VAL A 293 15.33 12.36 3.10
N GLN A 294 15.44 12.71 1.82
CA GLN A 294 15.61 14.08 1.33
C GLN A 294 14.27 14.76 1.03
N SER A 295 13.32 13.99 0.51
CA SER A 295 11.97 14.45 0.25
C SER A 295 10.99 13.27 0.27
N LYS A 296 9.70 13.59 0.39
CA LYS A 296 8.61 12.62 0.39
C LYS A 296 7.43 13.18 -0.40
N PHE A 297 6.78 12.33 -1.17
CA PHE A 297 5.45 12.54 -1.72
C PHE A 297 4.48 11.60 -1.00
N VAL A 298 3.29 12.11 -0.67
CA VAL A 298 2.24 11.35 0.01
C VAL A 298 0.93 11.59 -0.71
N GLU A 299 0.27 10.50 -1.08
CA GLU A 299 -1.09 10.50 -1.61
C GLU A 299 -1.99 9.69 -0.66
N PRO A 300 -2.80 10.36 0.18
CA PRO A 300 -3.62 9.68 1.18
C PRO A 300 -4.50 8.58 0.61
N ASP A 301 -4.65 7.49 1.35
CA ASP A 301 -5.44 6.29 1.03
C ASP A 301 -4.95 5.45 -0.17
N GLU A 302 -3.90 5.90 -0.87
CA GLU A 302 -3.30 5.15 -1.98
C GLU A 302 -2.46 3.97 -1.46
N SER A 303 -2.23 2.99 -2.32
CA SER A 303 -1.22 1.95 -2.09
C SER A 303 -0.35 1.87 -3.34
N LEU A 304 0.82 2.49 -3.28
CA LEU A 304 1.76 2.61 -4.39
C LEU A 304 2.52 1.29 -4.58
N PHE A 305 2.58 0.81 -5.82
CA PHE A 305 3.15 -0.49 -6.18
C PHE A 305 4.36 -0.40 -7.10
N CYS A 306 4.43 0.63 -7.95
CA CYS A 306 5.48 0.76 -8.94
C CYS A 306 5.93 2.21 -9.11
N CYS A 307 7.17 2.40 -9.55
CA CYS A 307 7.70 3.69 -9.96
C CYS A 307 8.67 3.55 -11.13
N SER A 308 8.83 4.64 -11.91
CA SER A 308 9.83 4.73 -12.96
C SER A 308 10.37 6.15 -13.09
N TRP A 309 11.70 6.31 -13.10
CA TRP A 309 12.38 7.58 -13.32
C TRP A 309 12.50 7.99 -14.79
N SER A 310 12.63 9.30 -15.03
CA SER A 310 13.00 9.91 -16.31
C SER A 310 13.64 11.29 -16.10
N ALA A 311 14.12 11.90 -17.19
CA ALA A 311 14.48 13.32 -17.23
C ALA A 311 13.25 14.20 -17.49
N ASP A 312 13.26 15.44 -17.02
CA ASP A 312 12.24 16.42 -17.40
C ASP A 312 12.33 16.74 -18.90
N PRO A 313 11.30 16.42 -19.72
CA PRO A 313 11.34 16.61 -21.17
C PRO A 313 11.35 18.08 -21.61
N GLN A 314 11.05 19.04 -20.73
CA GLN A 314 10.96 20.47 -21.08
C GLN A 314 12.24 21.26 -20.90
N ASN A 315 13.28 20.65 -20.34
CA ASN A 315 14.60 21.25 -20.28
C ASN A 315 15.61 20.49 -21.16
N PRO A 316 15.37 20.35 -22.48
CA PRO A 316 16.21 19.52 -23.35
C PRO A 316 17.62 20.07 -23.51
N LEU A 317 17.84 21.37 -23.25
CA LEU A 317 19.15 22.02 -23.38
C LEU A 317 20.02 21.95 -22.11
N LEU A 318 19.43 21.76 -20.92
CA LEU A 318 20.19 21.65 -19.66
C LEU A 318 20.05 20.27 -18.99
N GLN A 319 18.95 19.54 -19.22
CA GLN A 319 18.63 18.22 -18.61
C GLN A 319 19.09 18.12 -17.14
N THR A 320 18.74 19.11 -16.32
CA THR A 320 19.22 19.18 -14.93
C THR A 320 18.29 18.55 -13.92
N GLU A 321 17.06 18.20 -14.31
CA GLU A 321 16.03 17.74 -13.39
C GLU A 321 15.48 16.37 -13.79
N SER A 322 15.31 15.52 -12.78
CA SER A 322 14.64 14.24 -12.86
C SER A 322 13.14 14.38 -12.55
N ILE A 323 12.34 13.51 -13.14
CA ILE A 323 10.94 13.30 -12.78
C ILE A 323 10.72 11.81 -12.53
N ILE A 324 9.68 11.47 -11.78
CA ILE A 324 9.31 10.09 -11.54
C ILE A 324 7.80 9.89 -11.71
N ALA A 325 7.41 8.80 -12.36
CA ALA A 325 6.04 8.33 -12.41
C ALA A 325 5.85 7.29 -11.31
N VAL A 326 4.76 7.36 -10.55
CA VAL A 326 4.41 6.38 -9.53
C VAL A 326 2.93 6.00 -9.66
N GLY A 327 2.60 4.73 -9.49
CA GLY A 327 1.24 4.20 -9.63
C GLY A 327 0.92 3.12 -8.62
N GLY A 328 -0.37 2.84 -8.43
CA GLY A 328 -0.83 1.91 -7.41
C GLY A 328 -2.31 1.52 -7.49
N LYS A 329 -2.89 1.27 -6.31
CA LYS A 329 -4.25 0.76 -6.09
C LYS A 329 -5.37 1.55 -6.76
N PHE A 330 -5.28 2.87 -6.87
CA PHE A 330 -6.37 3.65 -7.50
C PHE A 330 -6.29 3.78 -9.02
N GLY A 331 -5.35 3.11 -9.69
CA GLY A 331 -5.30 3.14 -11.15
C GLY A 331 -4.88 4.50 -11.74
N THR A 332 -4.39 5.39 -10.88
CA THR A 332 -3.89 6.71 -11.26
C THR A 332 -2.37 6.69 -11.21
N VAL A 333 -1.73 7.27 -12.22
CA VAL A 333 -0.28 7.49 -12.22
C VAL A 333 0.00 8.95 -11.92
N TYR A 334 0.88 9.18 -10.96
CA TYR A 334 1.28 10.49 -10.47
C TYR A 334 2.66 10.82 -11.02
N ILE A 335 2.79 11.96 -11.69
CA ILE A 335 4.09 12.46 -12.16
C ILE A 335 4.62 13.44 -11.11
N ILE A 336 5.76 13.10 -10.50
CA ILE A 336 6.32 13.80 -9.35
C ILE A 336 7.64 14.46 -9.74
N LYS A 337 7.82 15.72 -9.32
CA LYS A 337 9.12 16.36 -9.23
C LYS A 337 9.68 16.17 -7.80
N PRO A 338 10.84 15.51 -7.63
CA PRO A 338 11.33 15.09 -6.31
C PRO A 338 11.90 16.23 -5.45
N HIS A 339 12.43 17.29 -6.07
CA HIS A 339 13.24 18.33 -5.41
C HIS A 339 12.64 19.74 -5.51
N THR A 340 11.33 19.87 -5.76
CA THR A 340 10.68 21.16 -5.95
C THR A 340 9.88 21.59 -4.72
N GLY A 341 10.15 22.79 -4.20
CA GLY A 341 9.38 23.42 -3.12
C GLY A 341 10.06 23.37 -1.75
N LYS A 342 10.15 24.53 -1.09
CA LYS A 342 10.58 24.65 0.31
C LYS A 342 9.40 24.36 1.23
N SER A 343 9.59 23.50 2.24
CA SER A 343 8.65 23.37 3.35
C SER A 343 8.69 24.65 4.21
N SER A 344 7.56 25.35 4.34
CA SER A 344 7.41 26.44 5.32
C SER A 344 6.67 25.92 6.55
N TYR A 345 7.43 25.48 7.55
CA TYR A 345 7.05 25.51 8.97
C TYR A 345 8.34 25.50 9.80
N ASN A 346 8.62 26.62 10.50
CA ASN A 346 9.70 26.85 11.46
C ASN A 346 11.10 26.32 11.08
N SER A 347 11.73 27.00 10.12
CA SER A 347 13.11 27.49 10.14
C SER A 347 14.21 26.77 10.96
N LEU A 348 14.30 25.43 10.95
CA LEU A 348 15.53 24.71 11.36
C LEU A 348 15.91 23.44 10.56
N ILE A 349 15.08 22.90 9.65
CA ILE A 349 15.49 21.85 8.67
C ILE A 349 14.70 22.01 7.35
N GLU A 350 15.39 22.29 6.22
CA GLU A 350 14.79 22.32 4.88
C GLU A 350 14.56 20.89 4.37
N LEU A 351 13.35 20.34 4.52
CA LEU A 351 12.90 19.16 3.76
C LEU A 351 12.19 19.63 2.50
N TYR A 352 12.64 19.16 1.33
CA TYR A 352 11.93 19.38 0.06
C TYR A 352 10.67 18.52 0.03
N LYS A 353 9.60 19.00 -0.60
CA LYS A 353 8.37 18.22 -0.81
C LYS A 353 8.40 17.62 -2.20
N GLY A 354 8.06 16.34 -2.36
CA GLY A 354 7.78 15.80 -3.70
C GLY A 354 6.47 16.41 -4.21
N VAL A 355 6.50 17.09 -5.37
CA VAL A 355 5.32 17.76 -5.92
C VAL A 355 4.76 16.97 -7.09
N CYS A 356 3.50 16.55 -6.96
CA CYS A 356 2.74 15.99 -8.06
C CYS A 356 2.38 17.09 -9.05
N ILE A 357 2.95 17.01 -10.26
CA ILE A 357 2.72 17.97 -11.34
C ILE A 357 1.62 17.52 -12.30
N HIS A 358 1.38 16.20 -12.43
CA HIS A 358 0.31 15.64 -13.25
C HIS A 358 -0.28 14.36 -12.67
N ARG A 359 -1.54 14.11 -13.00
CA ARG A 359 -2.28 12.87 -12.67
C ARG A 359 -2.84 12.28 -13.94
N ILE A 360 -2.35 11.10 -14.30
CA ILE A 360 -2.81 10.35 -15.46
C ILE A 360 -3.79 9.29 -14.97
N LYS A 361 -5.08 9.50 -15.25
CA LYS A 361 -6.09 8.46 -15.02
C LYS A 361 -6.01 7.43 -16.14
N ALA A 362 -5.16 6.43 -15.95
CA ALA A 362 -4.83 5.45 -16.99
C ALA A 362 -5.95 4.43 -17.21
N ILE A 363 -6.69 4.08 -16.16
CA ILE A 363 -7.80 3.12 -16.23
C ILE A 363 -9.17 3.80 -16.17
N ARG A 364 -10.13 3.26 -16.93
CA ARG A 364 -11.53 3.70 -16.94
C ARG A 364 -12.43 2.87 -16.01
N GLY A 365 -11.97 1.70 -15.56
CA GLY A 365 -12.70 0.78 -14.67
C GLY A 365 -12.03 0.60 -13.30
N LEU A 366 -12.37 -0.49 -12.62
CA LEU A 366 -11.72 -0.91 -11.39
C LEU A 366 -10.47 -1.74 -11.71
N GLY A 367 -9.39 -1.47 -11.01
CA GLY A 367 -8.10 -2.12 -11.20
C GLY A 367 -6.98 -1.32 -10.55
N VAL A 368 -5.77 -1.84 -10.70
CA VAL A 368 -4.54 -1.27 -10.12
C VAL A 368 -3.51 -1.00 -11.22
N ILE A 369 -2.48 -0.19 -10.92
CA ILE A 369 -1.30 -0.08 -11.77
C ILE A 369 -0.20 -0.99 -11.23
N ASN A 370 0.11 -2.06 -11.96
CA ASN A 370 1.16 -3.01 -11.57
C ASN A 370 2.55 -2.53 -12.00
N SER A 371 2.68 -1.94 -13.18
CA SER A 371 3.97 -1.47 -13.68
C SER A 371 3.86 -0.18 -14.47
N VAL A 372 4.86 0.68 -14.30
CA VAL A 372 5.11 1.84 -15.14
C VAL A 372 6.55 1.82 -15.62
N LYS A 373 6.82 2.25 -16.85
CA LYS A 373 8.20 2.38 -17.35
C LYS A 373 8.31 3.51 -18.35
N PHE A 374 9.21 4.46 -18.09
CA PHE A 374 9.61 5.44 -19.08
C PHE A 374 10.52 4.81 -20.14
N ALA A 375 10.40 5.28 -21.38
CA ALA A 375 11.35 4.99 -22.45
C ALA A 375 12.62 5.86 -22.35
N PHE A 376 13.09 6.10 -21.13
CA PHE A 376 14.30 6.85 -20.84
C PHE A 376 15.54 5.98 -21.10
N PRO A 377 16.63 6.52 -21.70
CA PRO A 377 16.87 7.93 -22.01
C PRO A 377 16.40 8.41 -23.40
N LYS A 378 15.96 7.51 -24.29
CA LYS A 378 15.67 7.85 -25.69
C LYS A 378 14.50 8.83 -25.85
N HIS A 379 13.42 8.55 -25.14
CA HIS A 379 12.17 9.32 -25.15
C HIS A 379 11.76 9.59 -23.69
N PRO A 380 12.40 10.56 -23.01
CA PRO A 380 12.13 10.86 -21.61
C PRO A 380 10.67 11.26 -21.33
N GLU A 381 9.96 11.73 -22.35
CA GLU A 381 8.54 12.07 -22.31
C GLU A 381 7.61 10.85 -22.44
N LEU A 382 8.08 9.72 -22.95
CA LEU A 382 7.24 8.57 -23.26
C LEU A 382 7.14 7.61 -22.07
N LEU A 383 5.94 7.45 -21.54
CA LEU A 383 5.62 6.60 -20.39
C LEU A 383 4.69 5.47 -20.81
N PHE A 384 5.07 4.23 -20.51
CA PHE A 384 4.20 3.06 -20.62
C PHE A 384 3.61 2.70 -19.26
N ILE A 385 2.32 2.40 -19.24
CA ILE A 385 1.54 2.07 -18.04
C ILE A 385 0.83 0.74 -18.28
N ALA A 386 1.15 -0.26 -17.46
CA ALA A 386 0.52 -1.58 -17.45
C ALA A 386 -0.43 -1.71 -16.24
N PRO A 387 -1.75 -1.65 -16.46
CA PRO A 387 -2.75 -1.88 -15.43
C PRO A 387 -3.12 -3.36 -15.31
N ALA A 388 -3.52 -3.79 -14.10
CA ALA A 388 -4.24 -5.04 -13.88
C ALA A 388 -5.67 -4.70 -13.46
N LEU A 389 -6.61 -4.92 -14.38
CA LEU A 389 -8.04 -4.64 -14.18
C LEU A 389 -8.73 -5.82 -13.52
N ASN A 390 -9.80 -5.55 -12.78
CA ASN A 390 -10.67 -6.60 -12.24
C ASN A 390 -11.33 -7.42 -13.36
N ASP A 391 -11.60 -6.78 -14.49
CA ASP A 391 -12.01 -7.44 -15.74
C ASP A 391 -10.79 -7.59 -16.63
N SER A 392 -10.07 -8.70 -16.47
CA SER A 392 -8.80 -8.96 -17.16
C SER A 392 -8.94 -9.04 -18.67
N SER A 393 -10.16 -9.24 -19.21
CA SER A 393 -10.43 -9.21 -20.66
C SER A 393 -10.20 -7.83 -21.29
N LYS A 394 -9.96 -6.79 -20.47
CA LYS A 394 -9.71 -5.41 -20.91
C LYS A 394 -8.29 -4.94 -20.62
N ASN A 395 -7.42 -5.83 -20.12
CA ASN A 395 -6.04 -5.47 -19.85
C ASN A 395 -5.33 -5.09 -21.15
N ALA A 396 -4.66 -3.94 -21.14
CA ALA A 396 -3.87 -3.41 -22.23
C ALA A 396 -2.86 -2.41 -21.68
N ILE A 397 -1.65 -2.39 -22.23
CA ILE A 397 -0.65 -1.38 -21.85
C ILE A 397 -0.97 -0.09 -22.60
N SER A 398 -0.83 1.05 -21.95
CA SER A 398 -1.04 2.35 -22.59
C SER A 398 0.26 3.16 -22.66
N GLY A 399 0.54 3.75 -23.82
CA GLY A 399 1.65 4.67 -24.03
C GLY A 399 1.19 6.12 -23.96
N TRP A 400 1.90 6.94 -23.18
CA TRP A 400 1.54 8.32 -22.89
C TRP A 400 2.71 9.27 -23.12
N LYS A 401 2.43 10.43 -23.71
CA LYS A 401 3.32 11.59 -23.72
C LYS A 401 3.12 12.39 -22.44
N VAL A 402 4.12 12.37 -21.58
CA VAL A 402 4.16 13.12 -20.34
C VAL A 402 4.56 14.56 -20.62
N SER A 403 3.83 15.48 -20.00
CA SER A 403 4.09 16.92 -20.01
C SER A 403 4.47 17.37 -18.60
N THR A 404 5.37 18.34 -18.49
CA THR A 404 5.76 18.97 -17.23
C THR A 404 5.30 20.43 -17.11
N THR A 405 4.52 20.92 -18.10
CA THR A 405 3.82 22.22 -18.09
C THR A 405 2.36 22.03 -17.66
N THR A 406 1.57 23.10 -17.71
CA THR A 406 0.10 23.07 -17.63
C THR A 406 -0.57 22.25 -18.73
N ALA A 407 0.12 21.91 -19.83
CA ALA A 407 -0.45 21.08 -20.88
C ALA A 407 -0.72 19.66 -20.38
N PRO A 408 -1.88 19.05 -20.70
CA PRO A 408 -2.22 17.71 -20.23
C PRO A 408 -1.34 16.64 -20.87
N CYS A 409 -1.07 15.57 -20.12
CA CYS A 409 -0.46 14.36 -20.67
C CYS A 409 -1.39 13.71 -21.72
N GLN A 410 -0.82 13.20 -22.80
CA GLN A 410 -1.58 12.70 -23.95
C GLN A 410 -1.40 11.20 -24.11
N LYS A 411 -2.51 10.47 -24.26
CA LYS A 411 -2.45 9.05 -24.62
C LYS A 411 -2.11 8.92 -26.10
N LEU A 412 -0.99 8.28 -26.41
CA LEU A 412 -0.45 8.11 -27.76
C LEU A 412 -0.86 6.78 -28.38
N LEU A 413 -0.89 5.70 -27.60
CA LEU A 413 -1.24 4.38 -28.11
C LEU A 413 -1.74 3.40 -27.03
N GLU A 414 -2.30 2.29 -27.48
CA GLU A 414 -2.64 1.09 -26.68
C GLU A 414 -1.95 -0.15 -27.28
N LEU A 415 -1.41 -0.99 -26.41
CA LEU A 415 -0.82 -2.29 -26.74
C LEU A 415 -1.75 -3.40 -26.25
N HIS A 416 -2.31 -4.16 -27.19
CA HIS A 416 -3.28 -5.23 -27.00
C HIS A 416 -2.62 -6.61 -26.98
N GLY A 417 -3.30 -7.64 -26.49
CA GLY A 417 -2.74 -9.00 -26.31
C GLY A 417 -2.50 -9.40 -24.86
N LEU A 418 -3.10 -8.69 -23.91
CA LEU A 418 -3.14 -9.00 -22.48
C LEU A 418 -4.53 -9.45 -22.01
N GLU A 419 -5.49 -9.61 -22.92
CA GLU A 419 -6.86 -9.99 -22.60
C GLU A 419 -6.88 -11.35 -21.88
N GLY A 420 -7.31 -11.35 -20.63
CA GLY A 420 -7.35 -12.53 -19.76
C GLY A 420 -6.13 -12.71 -18.86
N TYR A 421 -5.08 -11.91 -19.01
CA TYR A 421 -3.79 -12.05 -18.31
C TYR A 421 -3.43 -10.79 -17.53
N SER A 422 -2.85 -10.94 -16.35
CA SER A 422 -2.44 -9.82 -15.49
C SER A 422 -0.99 -9.44 -15.80
N PRO A 423 -0.70 -8.20 -16.24
CA PRO A 423 0.67 -7.76 -16.41
C PRO A 423 1.35 -7.59 -15.06
N VAL A 424 2.61 -8.02 -14.95
CA VAL A 424 3.40 -7.95 -13.72
C VAL A 424 4.43 -6.83 -13.83
N LYS A 425 5.37 -6.91 -14.77
CA LYS A 425 6.45 -5.93 -14.91
C LYS A 425 6.83 -5.64 -16.37
N ILE A 426 6.96 -4.35 -16.69
CA ILE A 426 7.45 -3.86 -17.99
C ILE A 426 8.99 -3.78 -17.98
N CYS A 427 9.62 -4.24 -19.06
CA CYS A 427 11.01 -3.97 -19.38
C CYS A 427 11.14 -3.36 -20.79
N LEU A 428 11.94 -2.31 -20.87
CA LEU A 428 12.39 -1.70 -22.12
C LEU A 428 13.92 -1.84 -22.17
N PRO A 429 14.47 -2.77 -22.97
CA PRO A 429 15.91 -2.89 -23.15
C PRO A 429 16.52 -1.58 -23.68
N ASN A 430 17.73 -1.28 -23.24
CA ASN A 430 18.46 -0.07 -23.60
C ASN A 430 18.96 -0.12 -25.07
N LEU A 431 19.20 1.06 -25.64
CA LEU A 431 19.58 1.38 -27.02
C LEU A 431 20.70 0.54 -27.63
N ASN A 432 21.68 0.10 -26.83
CA ASN A 432 22.81 -0.70 -27.35
C ASN A 432 22.39 -2.13 -27.72
N SER A 433 21.17 -2.55 -27.38
CA SER A 433 20.62 -3.86 -27.77
C SER A 433 20.09 -3.89 -29.21
N GLY A 434 19.86 -2.72 -29.85
CA GLY A 434 19.20 -2.64 -31.15
C GLY A 434 17.70 -2.98 -31.14
N LEU A 435 17.14 -3.34 -29.98
CA LEU A 435 15.72 -3.68 -29.83
C LEU A 435 14.87 -2.42 -29.77
N SER A 436 13.72 -2.48 -30.43
CA SER A 436 12.67 -1.45 -30.30
C SER A 436 11.38 -2.07 -29.78
N SER A 437 11.54 -3.02 -28.86
CA SER A 437 10.47 -3.86 -28.35
C SER A 437 10.24 -3.60 -26.86
N LEU A 438 8.97 -3.53 -26.47
CA LEU A 438 8.55 -3.51 -25.08
C LEU A 438 8.22 -4.95 -24.66
N PHE A 439 8.79 -5.37 -23.54
CA PHE A 439 8.51 -6.66 -22.93
C PHE A 439 7.65 -6.45 -21.69
N CYS A 440 6.62 -7.28 -21.50
CA CYS A 440 5.87 -7.33 -20.25
C CYS A 440 5.80 -8.77 -19.77
N SER A 441 6.29 -9.00 -18.55
CA SER A 441 6.01 -10.21 -17.80
C SER A 441 4.56 -10.23 -17.34
N THR A 442 3.97 -11.42 -17.25
CA THR A 442 2.55 -11.63 -16.91
C THR A 442 2.39 -12.88 -16.03
N ASP A 443 1.15 -13.18 -15.64
CA ASP A 443 0.74 -14.46 -15.06
C ASP A 443 0.67 -15.62 -16.07
N ASN A 444 1.08 -15.38 -17.33
CA ASN A 444 1.12 -16.35 -18.42
C ASN A 444 2.32 -16.03 -19.35
N GLY A 445 3.54 -16.18 -18.82
CA GLY A 445 4.75 -15.91 -19.60
C GLY A 445 4.98 -14.42 -19.90
N VAL A 446 5.62 -14.13 -21.04
CA VAL A 446 6.00 -12.78 -21.45
C VAL A 446 5.30 -12.38 -22.74
N ARG A 447 4.89 -11.12 -22.85
CA ARG A 447 4.31 -10.52 -24.06
C ARG A 447 5.23 -9.44 -24.60
N VAL A 448 5.32 -9.34 -25.92
CA VAL A 448 6.25 -8.44 -26.60
C VAL A 448 5.52 -7.60 -27.62
N TRP A 449 5.86 -6.31 -27.70
CA TRP A 449 5.30 -5.38 -28.68
C TRP A 449 6.39 -4.58 -29.36
N ASP A 450 6.19 -4.27 -30.63
CA ASP A 450 6.99 -3.27 -31.34
C ASP A 450 6.55 -1.86 -30.96
N VAL A 451 7.46 -1.10 -30.37
CA VAL A 451 7.25 0.29 -29.93
C VAL A 451 8.04 1.30 -30.77
N ARG A 452 8.53 0.93 -31.97
CA ARG A 452 9.10 1.88 -32.93
C ARG A 452 8.13 3.02 -33.22
N GLY A 453 8.60 4.26 -33.10
CA GLY A 453 7.81 5.46 -33.37
C GLY A 453 6.68 5.74 -32.36
N ALA A 454 6.63 5.03 -31.23
CA ALA A 454 5.58 5.19 -30.21
C ALA A 454 5.47 6.63 -29.67
N GLU A 455 6.56 7.39 -29.65
CA GLU A 455 6.63 8.79 -29.22
C GLU A 455 5.84 9.75 -30.13
N ASN A 456 5.62 9.33 -31.38
CA ASN A 456 4.94 10.10 -32.43
C ASN A 456 3.53 9.56 -32.74
N ALA A 457 3.10 8.49 -32.06
CA ALA A 457 1.85 7.82 -32.33
C ALA A 457 0.62 8.70 -32.04
N GLN A 458 -0.45 8.50 -32.80
CA GLN A 458 -1.69 9.28 -32.67
C GLN A 458 -2.91 8.39 -32.35
N LYS A 459 -3.06 8.05 -31.06
CA LYS A 459 -4.11 7.14 -30.54
C LYS A 459 -4.13 5.80 -31.29
N GLU A 460 -2.95 5.27 -31.58
CA GLU A 460 -2.79 4.00 -32.29
C GLU A 460 -3.13 2.80 -31.40
N LYS A 461 -3.43 1.68 -32.05
CA LYS A 461 -3.54 0.38 -31.40
C LYS A 461 -2.52 -0.56 -32.04
N ARG A 462 -1.77 -1.28 -31.22
CA ARG A 462 -0.80 -2.27 -31.69
C ARG A 462 -1.07 -3.59 -30.98
N ASP A 463 -1.12 -4.66 -31.76
CA ASP A 463 -1.29 -5.99 -31.23
C ASP A 463 0.06 -6.57 -30.79
N VAL A 464 0.00 -7.65 -30.01
CA VAL A 464 1.18 -8.39 -29.56
C VAL A 464 2.00 -8.88 -30.76
N ALA A 465 3.30 -8.64 -30.71
CA ALA A 465 4.25 -9.05 -31.75
C ALA A 465 4.76 -10.49 -31.53
N ALA A 466 4.94 -10.89 -30.27
CA ALA A 466 5.33 -12.26 -29.91
C ALA A 466 4.91 -12.61 -28.47
N LYS A 467 4.73 -13.90 -28.20
CA LYS A 467 4.45 -14.45 -26.87
C LYS A 467 5.56 -15.42 -26.49
N PHE A 468 6.19 -15.18 -25.34
CA PHE A 468 7.41 -15.83 -24.93
C PHE A 468 7.17 -16.73 -23.71
N PHE A 469 7.57 -17.99 -23.82
CA PHE A 469 7.41 -19.02 -22.79
C PHE A 469 8.73 -19.72 -22.47
N HIS A 470 8.90 -20.15 -21.23
CA HIS A 470 10.06 -20.94 -20.83
C HIS A 470 9.83 -22.42 -21.16
N PRO A 471 10.81 -23.09 -21.79
CA PRO A 471 10.69 -24.52 -22.07
C PRO A 471 10.65 -25.31 -20.77
N ASN A 472 9.85 -26.38 -20.75
CA ASN A 472 9.65 -27.29 -19.61
C ASN A 472 8.99 -26.68 -18.36
N LEU A 473 8.45 -25.46 -18.46
CA LEU A 473 7.55 -24.89 -17.46
C LEU A 473 6.09 -24.95 -17.95
N PRO A 474 5.10 -25.07 -17.06
CA PRO A 474 3.70 -24.96 -17.44
C PRO A 474 3.38 -23.62 -18.10
N ASP A 475 2.38 -23.59 -18.99
CA ASP A 475 1.98 -22.35 -19.69
C ASP A 475 1.38 -21.28 -18.76
N THR A 476 0.97 -21.68 -17.55
CA THR A 476 0.33 -20.82 -16.54
C THR A 476 1.30 -20.28 -15.49
N VAL A 477 2.59 -20.19 -15.81
CA VAL A 477 3.57 -19.67 -14.85
C VAL A 477 3.56 -18.15 -14.77
N ILE A 478 3.72 -17.67 -13.53
CA ILE A 478 3.86 -16.24 -13.23
C ILE A 478 5.32 -15.85 -13.38
N VAL A 479 5.59 -14.94 -14.32
CA VAL A 479 6.91 -14.32 -14.47
C VAL A 479 6.93 -13.08 -13.60
N ASP A 480 7.59 -13.16 -12.43
CA ASP A 480 7.64 -12.06 -11.46
C ASP A 480 8.50 -10.88 -11.93
N SER A 481 9.53 -11.17 -12.69
CA SER A 481 10.54 -10.19 -13.05
C SER A 481 11.07 -10.45 -14.45
N ILE A 482 11.31 -9.36 -15.17
CA ILE A 482 11.99 -9.33 -16.45
C ILE A 482 12.88 -8.09 -16.50
N GLN A 483 14.16 -8.25 -16.81
CA GLN A 483 15.13 -7.14 -16.92
C GLN A 483 16.26 -7.46 -17.90
N GLN A 484 16.90 -6.41 -18.43
CA GLN A 484 18.12 -6.55 -19.22
C GLN A 484 19.35 -6.72 -18.32
N VAL A 485 20.16 -7.73 -18.58
CA VAL A 485 21.36 -8.06 -17.78
C VAL A 485 22.59 -7.33 -18.30
N ASP A 486 22.78 -7.36 -19.61
CA ASP A 486 23.84 -6.66 -20.33
C ASP A 486 23.37 -6.29 -21.74
N LYS A 487 24.29 -5.89 -22.63
CA LYS A 487 23.95 -5.50 -24.01
C LYS A 487 23.24 -6.60 -24.83
N ASN A 488 23.50 -7.86 -24.52
CA ASN A 488 23.13 -9.03 -25.31
C ASN A 488 22.25 -10.03 -24.56
N HIS A 489 21.92 -9.80 -23.28
CA HIS A 489 21.20 -10.76 -22.46
C HIS A 489 20.05 -10.13 -21.68
N MET A 490 18.98 -10.89 -21.56
CA MET A 490 17.84 -10.62 -20.69
C MET A 490 17.73 -11.70 -19.63
N MET A 491 17.05 -11.37 -18.54
CA MET A 491 16.68 -12.34 -17.51
C MET A 491 15.19 -12.30 -17.24
N THR A 492 14.68 -13.45 -16.83
CA THR A 492 13.33 -13.64 -16.32
C THR A 492 13.38 -14.48 -15.07
N LYS A 493 12.59 -14.11 -14.06
CA LYS A 493 12.39 -14.92 -12.86
C LYS A 493 10.96 -15.41 -12.83
N VAL A 494 10.79 -16.72 -12.63
CA VAL A 494 9.50 -17.38 -12.62
C VAL A 494 9.20 -17.86 -11.20
N ALA A 495 8.02 -17.51 -10.68
CA ALA A 495 7.57 -17.97 -9.37
C ALA A 495 7.47 -19.52 -9.35
N ASP A 496 7.74 -20.15 -8.21
CA ASP A 496 7.69 -21.61 -8.02
C ASP A 496 8.64 -22.42 -8.91
N SER A 497 9.60 -21.77 -9.59
CA SER A 497 10.60 -22.46 -10.42
C SER A 497 11.91 -22.75 -9.68
N GLY A 498 12.21 -21.99 -8.64
CA GLY A 498 13.53 -21.98 -7.98
C GLY A 498 14.67 -21.46 -8.87
N VAL A 499 14.37 -20.85 -10.02
CA VAL A 499 15.37 -20.51 -11.04
C VAL A 499 15.17 -19.10 -11.61
N ILE A 500 16.29 -18.40 -11.83
CA ILE A 500 16.34 -17.22 -12.70
C ILE A 500 16.92 -17.64 -14.05
N PHE A 501 16.17 -17.44 -15.12
CA PHE A 501 16.58 -17.78 -16.48
C PHE A 501 17.25 -16.59 -17.13
N ILE A 502 18.40 -16.82 -17.77
CA ILE A 502 19.06 -15.85 -18.63
C ILE A 502 18.96 -16.35 -20.06
N TRP A 503 18.74 -15.44 -21.01
CA TRP A 503 18.64 -15.76 -22.43
C TRP A 503 19.24 -14.65 -23.29
N ALA A 504 19.70 -15.02 -24.48
CA ALA A 504 20.35 -14.09 -25.41
C ALA A 504 19.34 -13.26 -26.20
N LEU A 505 19.70 -12.02 -26.50
CA LEU A 505 18.97 -11.07 -27.34
C LEU A 505 19.34 -11.18 -28.82
N ASP A 506 20.42 -11.88 -29.14
CA ASP A 506 20.84 -12.08 -30.52
C ASP A 506 19.76 -12.85 -31.29
N GLY A 507 19.42 -12.39 -32.50
CA GLY A 507 18.32 -12.95 -33.30
C GLY A 507 16.90 -12.63 -32.82
N VAL A 508 16.70 -12.26 -31.56
CA VAL A 508 15.36 -12.06 -30.95
C VAL A 508 14.52 -11.02 -31.70
N GLN A 509 15.12 -9.94 -32.22
CA GLN A 509 14.36 -8.96 -33.01
C GLN A 509 13.77 -9.59 -34.28
N SER A 510 14.57 -10.39 -35.00
CA SER A 510 14.12 -11.07 -36.22
C SER A 510 13.08 -12.15 -35.91
N GLU A 511 13.21 -12.82 -34.77
CA GLU A 511 12.22 -13.79 -34.29
C GLU A 511 10.89 -13.11 -33.94
N ILE A 512 10.91 -11.96 -33.24
CA ILE A 512 9.72 -11.16 -32.97
C ILE A 512 9.03 -10.75 -34.26
N GLU A 513 9.80 -10.29 -35.26
CA GLU A 513 9.26 -9.88 -36.56
C GLU A 513 8.70 -11.08 -37.36
N ALA A 514 9.27 -12.27 -37.19
CA ALA A 514 8.80 -13.50 -37.83
C ALA A 514 7.58 -14.12 -37.12
N ALA A 515 7.47 -13.97 -35.79
CA ALA A 515 6.44 -14.60 -34.96
C ALA A 515 5.02 -14.12 -35.29
N LYS A 516 4.85 -12.86 -35.73
CA LYS A 516 3.53 -12.31 -36.12
C LYS A 516 2.42 -12.53 -35.08
N GLY A 517 2.76 -12.44 -33.79
CA GLY A 517 1.84 -12.64 -32.67
C GLY A 517 1.71 -14.08 -32.15
N GLU A 518 2.41 -15.02 -32.76
CA GLU A 518 2.45 -16.42 -32.36
C GLU A 518 3.36 -16.67 -31.15
N GLU A 519 3.26 -17.89 -30.62
CA GLU A 519 4.02 -18.38 -29.48
C GLU A 519 5.44 -18.76 -29.88
N TYR A 520 6.38 -18.43 -29.00
CA TYR A 520 7.80 -18.70 -29.15
C TYR A 520 8.39 -19.12 -27.81
N HIS A 521 9.19 -20.19 -27.82
CA HIS A 521 9.87 -20.67 -26.63
C HIS A 521 11.26 -20.03 -26.56
N ILE A 522 11.53 -19.34 -25.46
CA ILE A 522 12.87 -18.77 -25.22
C ILE A 522 13.77 -19.86 -24.66
N GLU A 523 14.80 -20.23 -25.40
CA GLU A 523 15.83 -21.13 -24.90
C GLU A 523 16.77 -20.39 -23.92
N PRO A 524 16.89 -20.84 -22.66
CA PRO A 524 17.79 -20.22 -21.70
C PRO A 524 19.25 -20.48 -22.08
N THR A 525 20.08 -19.45 -21.97
CA THR A 525 21.54 -19.52 -22.14
C THR A 525 22.29 -19.68 -20.81
N LYS A 526 21.61 -19.53 -19.68
CA LYS A 526 22.07 -19.88 -18.32
C LYS A 526 20.86 -20.01 -17.39
N MET A 527 20.98 -20.86 -16.37
CA MET A 527 20.01 -20.97 -15.28
C MET A 527 20.69 -20.68 -13.95
N LEU A 528 20.14 -19.78 -13.13
CA LEU A 528 20.68 -19.45 -11.82
C LEU A 528 19.80 -20.06 -10.74
N ASN A 529 20.38 -20.88 -9.87
CA ASN A 529 19.68 -21.46 -8.73
C ASN A 529 19.31 -20.35 -7.74
N TRP A 530 18.03 -20.26 -7.40
CA TRP A 530 17.44 -19.28 -6.49
C TRP A 530 16.50 -19.97 -5.49
N SER A 531 15.89 -19.19 -4.60
CA SER A 531 14.92 -19.68 -3.62
C SER A 531 13.72 -20.35 -4.29
N ASN A 532 13.36 -21.53 -3.80
CA ASN A 532 12.16 -22.24 -4.21
C ASN A 532 10.97 -21.78 -3.37
N THR A 533 10.27 -20.76 -3.87
CA THR A 533 9.18 -20.07 -3.16
C THR A 533 7.93 -19.98 -4.03
N ASP A 534 6.77 -20.13 -3.39
CA ASP A 534 5.45 -19.89 -3.96
C ASP A 534 5.03 -18.41 -3.91
N LYS A 535 5.84 -17.55 -3.29
CA LYS A 535 5.58 -16.10 -3.17
C LYS A 535 5.87 -15.42 -4.50
N VAL A 536 4.84 -14.76 -5.00
CA VAL A 536 4.87 -13.96 -6.23
C VAL A 536 5.22 -12.50 -5.93
N TYR A 537 5.54 -11.74 -6.98
CA TYR A 537 5.93 -10.32 -6.91
C TYR A 537 7.26 -10.05 -6.18
N LEU A 538 8.15 -11.05 -6.14
CA LEU A 538 9.53 -10.85 -5.71
C LEU A 538 10.38 -10.45 -6.91
N ASN A 539 10.94 -9.25 -6.90
CA ASN A 539 11.60 -8.70 -8.07
C ASN A 539 13.12 -8.96 -8.07
N CYS A 540 13.70 -9.07 -9.27
CA CYS A 540 15.15 -9.13 -9.48
C CYS A 540 15.66 -7.87 -10.16
N PHE A 541 16.93 -7.57 -9.91
CA PHE A 541 17.61 -6.42 -10.50
C PHE A 541 18.92 -6.86 -11.13
N ALA A 542 19.22 -6.31 -12.31
CA ALA A 542 20.48 -6.53 -12.98
C ALA A 542 21.21 -5.19 -13.19
N ASN A 543 22.54 -5.24 -13.06
CA ASN A 543 23.40 -4.08 -13.26
C ASN A 543 24.77 -4.52 -13.73
N LYS A 544 25.14 -4.12 -14.95
CA LYS A 544 26.46 -4.38 -15.55
C LYS A 544 26.85 -5.88 -15.46
N GLY A 545 25.93 -6.76 -15.84
CA GLY A 545 26.13 -8.22 -15.84
C GLY A 545 25.93 -8.90 -14.47
N LYS A 546 25.81 -8.15 -13.37
CA LYS A 546 25.52 -8.72 -12.05
C LYS A 546 24.03 -8.76 -11.80
N ILE A 547 23.57 -9.81 -11.11
CA ILE A 547 22.16 -10.01 -10.78
C ILE A 547 21.98 -10.08 -9.27
N TYR A 548 20.90 -9.48 -8.78
CA TYR A 548 20.52 -9.44 -7.38
C TYR A 548 19.04 -9.84 -7.24
N ALA A 549 18.74 -10.71 -6.27
CA ALA A 549 17.39 -11.18 -6.00
C ALA A 549 17.14 -11.27 -4.49
N GLY A 550 15.97 -10.84 -4.05
CA GLY A 550 15.50 -11.05 -2.69
C GLY A 550 14.65 -12.32 -2.61
N ASP A 551 14.46 -12.86 -1.40
CA ASP A 551 13.52 -13.96 -1.16
C ASP A 551 12.55 -13.68 0.00
N GLU A 552 11.75 -14.70 0.33
CA GLU A 552 10.73 -14.68 1.39
C GLU A 552 11.28 -14.79 2.82
N ASP A 553 12.56 -15.17 2.97
CA ASP A 553 13.27 -15.29 4.24
C ASP A 553 14.17 -14.08 4.52
N GLY A 554 14.18 -13.11 3.61
CA GLY A 554 14.95 -11.87 3.74
C GLY A 554 16.41 -12.02 3.31
N GLN A 555 16.75 -13.08 2.57
CA GLN A 555 18.09 -13.28 2.02
C GLN A 555 18.23 -12.54 0.69
N ILE A 556 19.44 -12.04 0.44
CA ILE A 556 19.79 -11.37 -0.81
C ILE A 556 20.80 -12.24 -1.56
N TRP A 557 20.37 -12.75 -2.69
CA TRP A 557 21.14 -13.60 -3.59
C TRP A 557 21.85 -12.73 -4.61
N THR A 558 23.15 -12.96 -4.80
CA THR A 558 23.97 -12.22 -5.76
C THR A 558 24.63 -13.17 -6.76
N TYR A 559 24.73 -12.75 -8.01
CA TYR A 559 25.31 -13.55 -9.08
C TYR A 559 26.23 -12.69 -9.95
N GLU A 560 27.36 -13.27 -10.33
CA GLU A 560 28.25 -12.79 -11.39
C GLU A 560 28.32 -13.89 -12.46
N PRO A 561 27.27 -14.05 -13.30
CA PRO A 561 27.23 -15.09 -14.31
C PRO A 561 28.30 -14.88 -15.39
N ASP A 562 28.93 -15.97 -15.80
CA ASP A 562 29.74 -15.96 -17.02
C ASP A 562 28.83 -16.02 -18.25
N LEU A 563 28.70 -14.87 -18.90
CA LEU A 563 27.88 -14.64 -20.09
C LEU A 563 28.71 -14.67 -21.39
N SER A 564 29.98 -15.06 -21.32
CA SER A 564 30.83 -15.18 -22.51
C SER A 564 30.50 -16.42 -23.35
N HIS A 565 29.93 -17.45 -22.71
CA HIS A 565 29.54 -18.72 -23.32
C HIS A 565 28.08 -19.04 -22.99
N ASN A 566 27.27 -19.23 -24.04
CA ASN A 566 25.88 -19.66 -23.91
C ASN A 566 25.87 -21.17 -23.64
N SER A 567 25.56 -21.56 -22.40
CA SER A 567 25.36 -22.95 -22.00
C SER A 567 24.25 -22.98 -20.95
N PRO A 568 23.18 -23.79 -21.12
CA PRO A 568 22.07 -23.92 -20.18
C PRO A 568 22.50 -24.72 -18.93
N GLU A 569 23.62 -24.33 -18.33
CA GLU A 569 24.13 -24.87 -17.09
C GLU A 569 23.53 -24.10 -15.92
N PHE A 570 23.31 -24.84 -14.84
CA PHE A 570 22.95 -24.28 -13.56
C PHE A 570 24.16 -23.64 -12.89
N GLN A 571 23.96 -22.45 -12.34
CA GLN A 571 24.95 -21.73 -11.56
C GLN A 571 24.40 -21.41 -10.17
N GLU A 572 25.18 -21.73 -9.15
CA GLU A 572 24.94 -21.32 -7.76
C GLU A 572 25.17 -19.82 -7.56
N PRO A 573 24.52 -19.19 -6.55
CA PRO A 573 24.80 -17.81 -6.19
C PRO A 573 26.26 -17.59 -5.83
N SER A 574 26.79 -16.43 -6.22
CA SER A 574 28.12 -15.97 -5.84
C SER A 574 28.21 -15.66 -4.34
N GLU A 575 27.14 -15.12 -3.77
CA GLU A 575 26.99 -14.84 -2.34
C GLU A 575 25.51 -14.77 -1.99
N VAL A 576 25.13 -15.32 -0.83
CA VAL A 576 23.80 -15.19 -0.23
C VAL A 576 23.96 -14.42 1.09
N ILE A 577 23.45 -13.19 1.10
CA ILE A 577 23.59 -12.25 2.21
C ILE A 577 22.36 -12.41 3.10
N PRO A 578 22.51 -12.84 4.36
CA PRO A 578 21.37 -12.97 5.27
C PRO A 578 20.87 -11.60 5.71
N TRP A 579 19.60 -11.53 6.10
CA TRP A 579 19.02 -10.32 6.66
C TRP A 579 19.77 -9.87 7.92
N PRO A 580 20.22 -8.60 8.03
CA PRO A 580 20.92 -8.14 9.21
C PRO A 580 19.98 -8.00 10.40
N ILE A 581 20.54 -8.08 11.61
CA ILE A 581 19.79 -7.79 12.84
C ILE A 581 19.48 -6.29 12.89
N VAL A 582 18.24 -5.93 12.59
CA VAL A 582 17.75 -4.56 12.68
C VAL A 582 17.15 -4.31 14.06
N LYS A 583 17.78 -3.46 14.87
CA LYS A 583 17.25 -3.06 16.18
C LYS A 583 16.48 -1.75 16.09
N ARG A 584 15.26 -1.75 16.63
CA ARG A 584 14.48 -0.52 16.80
C ARG A 584 15.08 0.36 17.88
N THR A 585 15.08 1.67 17.64
CA THR A 585 15.51 2.67 18.62
C THR A 585 14.41 3.05 19.61
N THR A 586 13.19 2.55 19.42
CA THR A 586 12.06 2.72 20.33
C THR A 586 12.14 1.76 21.51
N THR A 587 11.68 2.18 22.68
CA THR A 587 11.71 1.44 23.96
C THR A 587 10.84 0.19 23.98
N GLU A 588 9.83 0.09 23.11
CA GLU A 588 9.01 -1.11 22.92
C GLU A 588 9.62 -2.03 21.85
N GLN A 589 10.06 -3.21 22.25
CA GLN A 589 10.57 -4.26 21.37
C GLN A 589 9.40 -5.02 20.72
N VAL A 590 8.72 -4.40 19.76
CA VAL A 590 7.81 -5.16 18.88
C VAL A 590 8.67 -6.09 18.00
N PRO A 591 8.46 -7.42 18.02
CA PRO A 591 9.19 -8.35 17.17
C PRO A 591 9.02 -7.96 15.69
N LEU A 592 10.10 -8.02 14.92
CA LEU A 592 10.00 -7.92 13.46
C LEU A 592 9.29 -9.18 12.96
N LYS A 593 8.29 -9.00 12.08
CA LYS A 593 7.71 -10.11 11.32
C LYS A 593 8.79 -10.72 10.42
N ALA A 594 8.52 -11.91 9.88
CA ALA A 594 9.35 -12.48 8.81
C ALA A 594 9.52 -11.45 7.68
N THR A 595 10.76 -11.24 7.26
CA THR A 595 11.10 -10.23 6.26
C THR A 595 11.05 -10.86 4.89
N ILE A 596 10.21 -10.32 4.02
CA ILE A 596 10.18 -10.64 2.59
C ILE A 596 10.79 -9.46 1.85
N ILE A 597 11.71 -9.73 0.92
CA ILE A 597 12.31 -8.70 0.07
C ILE A 597 11.55 -8.63 -1.26
N ASN A 598 10.71 -7.61 -1.40
CA ASN A 598 9.86 -7.41 -2.57
C ASN A 598 10.63 -6.86 -3.77
N ASP A 599 11.57 -5.94 -3.54
CA ASP A 599 12.36 -5.33 -4.61
C ASP A 599 13.78 -4.96 -4.17
N ILE A 600 14.70 -4.94 -5.12
CA ILE A 600 16.11 -4.62 -4.93
C ILE A 600 16.57 -3.66 -6.03
N ALA A 601 17.47 -2.73 -5.69
CA ALA A 601 18.16 -1.92 -6.68
C ALA A 601 19.61 -1.62 -6.28
N THR A 602 20.45 -1.40 -7.29
CA THR A 602 21.82 -0.88 -7.14
C THR A 602 22.00 0.33 -8.06
N PRO A 603 22.77 1.35 -7.65
CA PRO A 603 23.17 2.41 -8.58
C PRO A 603 24.14 1.87 -9.62
N ALA A 604 24.33 2.59 -10.73
CA ALA A 604 25.26 2.24 -11.81
C ALA A 604 26.70 2.00 -11.32
N SER A 605 27.09 2.63 -10.21
CA SER A 605 28.41 2.43 -9.58
C SER A 605 28.59 1.07 -8.89
N GLY A 606 27.52 0.34 -8.59
CA GLY A 606 27.57 -0.94 -7.87
C GLY A 606 27.98 -0.84 -6.38
N LYS A 607 28.13 0.38 -5.83
CA LYS A 607 28.65 0.61 -4.47
C LYS A 607 27.63 0.40 -3.36
N TYR A 608 26.34 0.44 -3.68
CA TYR A 608 25.25 0.31 -2.73
C TYR A 608 24.25 -0.72 -3.24
N LEU A 609 23.60 -1.41 -2.32
CA LEU A 609 22.48 -2.29 -2.60
C LEU A 609 21.33 -1.88 -1.69
N VAL A 610 20.15 -1.66 -2.26
CA VAL A 610 18.96 -1.24 -1.51
C VAL A 610 17.90 -2.30 -1.66
N ALA A 611 17.32 -2.75 -0.55
CA ALA A 611 16.25 -3.74 -0.51
C ALA A 611 14.99 -3.14 0.14
N ALA A 612 13.86 -3.28 -0.55
CA ALA A 612 12.52 -2.88 -0.10
C ALA A 612 11.77 -4.12 0.41
N THR A 613 11.08 -4.00 1.55
CA THR A 613 10.50 -5.16 2.25
C THR A 613 9.02 -5.04 2.56
N ASN A 614 8.40 -6.16 2.92
CA ASN A 614 7.02 -6.23 3.43
C ASN A 614 6.80 -5.52 4.78
N ASN A 615 7.88 -5.23 5.53
CA ASN A 615 7.83 -4.74 6.91
C ASN A 615 8.11 -3.24 7.05
N ASN A 616 7.86 -2.46 5.99
CA ASN A 616 8.12 -1.02 5.92
C ASN A 616 9.61 -0.70 6.17
N ILE A 617 10.53 -1.60 5.81
CA ILE A 617 11.96 -1.37 5.98
C ILE A 617 12.62 -1.27 4.60
N VAL A 618 13.32 -0.17 4.38
CA VAL A 618 14.32 -0.03 3.33
C VAL A 618 15.69 -0.29 3.93
N LEU A 619 16.33 -1.38 3.56
CA LEU A 619 17.70 -1.68 3.94
C LEU A 619 18.66 -1.15 2.87
N THR A 620 19.74 -0.47 3.28
CA THR A 620 20.85 -0.09 2.42
C THR A 620 22.11 -0.79 2.90
N LEU A 621 22.76 -1.51 2.00
CA LEU A 621 24.06 -2.14 2.16
C LEU A 621 25.09 -1.37 1.34
N LYS A 622 26.35 -1.39 1.79
CA LYS A 622 27.49 -0.81 1.09
C LYS A 622 28.55 -1.88 0.85
N GLY A 623 28.97 -2.05 -0.40
CA GLY A 623 29.94 -3.05 -0.83
C GLY A 623 31.30 -2.51 -1.23
#